data_AF-A0A1G2E3I8-F1
#
_entry.id   AF-A0A1G2E3I8-F1
#
_cell.length_a   1.000
_cell.length_b   1.000
_cell.length_c   1.000
_cell.angle_alpha   90.00
_cell.angle_beta   90.00
_cell.angle_gamma   90.00
#
_symmetry.space_group_name_H-M   'P 1'
#
loop_
_entity.id
_entity.type
_entity.pdbx_description
1 polymer ?
#
loop_
_entity_poly.entity_id
_entity_poly.type
_entity_poly.pdbx_seq_one_letter_code
_entity_poly.pdbx_strand_id
1 'polypeptide(L)'
;MSTRKTISALLLLSLIGFGVGYYILKIYNCEASIFCFFLLIKGEALYYGMGALSIVFLILLIFPKSSNSWKRFAWWFIPMAILLFTTYKGSGYFSWDPEQVFRWVSGLYVLVSLIIIAQSAIRGRIQKS
;
A
#
# COMPACT_ATOMS: atom_id res chain seq x y z
N MET A 1 23.88 -3.79 0.85
CA MET A 1 22.81 -4.53 0.12
C MET A 1 22.40 -3.72 -1.11
N SER A 2 22.31 -4.32 -2.30
CA SER A 2 21.92 -3.58 -3.51
C SER A 2 20.48 -3.08 -3.41
N THR A 3 20.22 -1.81 -3.71
CA THR A 3 18.89 -1.18 -3.66
C THR A 3 17.82 -2.00 -4.38
N ARG A 4 18.18 -2.62 -5.52
CA ARG A 4 17.27 -3.51 -6.26
C ARG A 4 16.90 -4.76 -5.48
N LYS A 5 17.87 -5.41 -4.81
CA LYS A 5 17.60 -6.62 -3.99
C LYS A 5 16.63 -6.30 -2.85
N THR A 6 16.79 -5.15 -2.20
CA THR A 6 15.86 -4.71 -1.14
C THR A 6 14.47 -4.43 -1.69
N ILE A 7 14.35 -3.74 -2.83
CA ILE A 7 13.04 -3.48 -3.45
C ILE A 7 12.38 -4.80 -3.88
N SER A 8 13.12 -5.76 -4.45
CA SER A 8 12.57 -7.08 -4.80
C SER A 8 12.07 -7.86 -3.59
N ALA A 9 12.80 -7.85 -2.47
CA ALA A 9 12.36 -8.51 -1.24
C ALA A 9 11.07 -7.88 -0.69
N LEU A 10 10.99 -6.53 -0.70
CA LEU A 10 9.79 -5.81 -0.28
C LEU A 10 8.61 -6.04 -1.23
N LEU A 11 8.86 -6.13 -2.54
CA LEU A 11 7.86 -6.47 -3.53
C LEU A 11 7.27 -7.86 -3.24
N LEU A 12 8.11 -8.88 -3.03
CA LEU A 12 7.65 -10.23 -2.69
C LEU A 12 6.81 -10.23 -1.41
N LEU A 13 7.26 -9.54 -0.37
CA LEU A 13 6.50 -9.41 0.87
C LEU A 13 5.13 -8.75 0.66
N SER A 14 5.08 -7.68 -0.15
CA SER A 14 3.81 -7.00 -0.49
C SER A 14 2.89 -7.86 -1.35
N LEU A 15 3.42 -8.67 -2.27
CA LEU A 15 2.63 -9.60 -3.07
C LEU A 15 2.04 -10.72 -2.21
N ILE A 16 2.81 -11.25 -1.25
CA ILE A 16 2.31 -12.22 -0.28
C ILE A 16 1.18 -11.60 0.55
N GLY A 17 1.38 -10.40 1.09
CA GLY A 17 0.35 -9.69 1.85
C GLY A 17 -0.92 -9.41 1.02
N PHE A 18 -0.76 -9.01 -0.24
CA PHE A 18 -1.89 -8.84 -1.16
C PHE A 18 -2.64 -10.15 -1.41
N GLY A 19 -1.90 -11.25 -1.65
CA GLY A 19 -2.48 -12.58 -1.84
C GLY A 19 -3.24 -13.08 -0.62
N VAL A 20 -2.71 -12.85 0.59
CA VAL A 20 -3.40 -13.17 1.85
C VAL A 20 -4.69 -12.34 1.98
N GLY A 21 -4.64 -11.04 1.69
CA GLY A 21 -5.83 -10.20 1.68
C GLY A 21 -6.89 -10.68 0.70
N TYR A 22 -6.49 -11.01 -0.53
CA TYR A 22 -7.39 -11.55 -1.55
C TYR A 22 -8.02 -12.88 -1.11
N TYR A 23 -7.23 -13.78 -0.53
CA TYR A 23 -7.72 -15.06 -0.02
C TYR A 23 -8.79 -14.88 1.06
N ILE A 24 -8.54 -13.99 2.04
CA ILE A 24 -9.50 -13.70 3.12
C ILE A 24 -10.81 -13.13 2.57
N LEU A 25 -10.74 -12.27 1.55
CA LEU A 25 -11.93 -11.55 1.06
C LEU A 25 -12.75 -12.32 0.02
N LYS A 26 -12.10 -13.16 -0.79
CA LYS A 26 -12.74 -13.77 -1.97
C LYS A 26 -12.85 -15.29 -1.91
N ILE A 27 -11.99 -15.95 -1.15
CA ILE A 27 -11.89 -17.41 -1.13
C ILE A 27 -12.37 -17.96 0.21
N TYR A 28 -12.08 -17.24 1.30
CA TYR A 28 -12.45 -17.65 2.64
C TYR A 28 -13.94 -17.40 2.91
N ASN A 29 -14.75 -18.45 2.76
CA ASN A 29 -16.14 -18.44 3.18
C ASN A 29 -16.20 -18.53 4.70
N CYS A 30 -16.47 -17.39 5.30
CA CYS A 30 -16.44 -17.20 6.72
C CYS A 30 -17.86 -17.03 7.23
N GLU A 31 -18.30 -17.91 8.14
CA GLU A 31 -19.64 -17.86 8.73
C GLU A 31 -19.85 -16.55 9.51
N ALA A 32 -21.11 -16.12 9.63
CA ALA A 32 -21.53 -14.84 10.21
C ALA A 32 -21.23 -14.72 11.72
N SER A 33 -19.95 -14.61 12.07
CA SER A 33 -19.44 -14.41 13.42
C SER A 33 -18.78 -13.04 13.55
N ILE A 34 -18.73 -12.49 14.77
CA ILE A 34 -18.07 -11.21 15.05
C ILE A 34 -16.57 -11.27 14.69
N PHE A 35 -15.93 -12.43 14.91
CA PHE A 35 -14.54 -12.66 14.54
C PHE A 35 -14.34 -12.54 13.02
N CYS A 36 -15.29 -13.07 12.25
CA CYS A 36 -15.30 -12.97 10.80
C CYS A 36 -15.34 -11.52 10.31
N PHE A 37 -16.21 -10.70 10.91
CA PHE A 37 -16.32 -9.29 10.55
C PHE A 37 -14.99 -8.54 10.76
N PHE A 38 -14.33 -8.76 11.90
CA PHE A 38 -12.99 -8.19 12.13
C PHE A 38 -11.95 -8.72 11.15
N LEU A 39 -11.98 -10.02 10.83
CA LEU A 39 -11.07 -10.65 9.86
C LEU A 39 -11.22 -10.03 8.47
N LEU A 40 -12.45 -9.81 8.01
CA LEU A 40 -12.74 -9.19 6.71
C LEU A 40 -12.25 -7.75 6.64
N ILE A 41 -12.46 -6.94 7.69
CA ILE A 41 -11.94 -5.56 7.74
C ILE A 41 -10.39 -5.56 7.66
N LYS A 42 -9.73 -6.50 8.35
CA LYS A 42 -8.27 -6.64 8.25
C LYS A 42 -7.85 -7.14 6.87
N GLY A 43 -8.64 -8.03 6.26
CA GLY A 43 -8.47 -8.48 4.88
C GLY A 43 -8.50 -7.33 3.89
N GLU A 44 -9.48 -6.42 4.00
CA GLU A 44 -9.60 -5.22 3.16
C GLU A 44 -8.39 -4.29 3.30
N ALA A 45 -7.99 -4.00 4.54
CA ALA A 45 -6.80 -3.19 4.80
C ALA A 45 -5.53 -3.83 4.21
N LEU A 46 -5.39 -5.15 4.31
CA LEU A 46 -4.25 -5.88 3.74
C LEU A 46 -4.29 -5.87 2.21
N TYR A 47 -5.47 -6.11 1.62
CA TYR A 47 -5.67 -6.15 0.18
C TYR A 47 -5.35 -4.80 -0.47
N TYR A 48 -5.96 -3.72 0.00
CA TYR A 48 -5.71 -2.39 -0.57
C TYR A 48 -4.33 -1.85 -0.19
N GLY A 49 -3.87 -2.04 1.05
CA GLY A 49 -2.59 -1.52 1.52
C GLY A 49 -1.40 -2.21 0.86
N MET A 50 -1.35 -3.54 0.93
CA MET A 50 -0.26 -4.32 0.33
C MET A 50 -0.33 -4.33 -1.20
N GLY A 51 -1.53 -4.28 -1.78
CA GLY A 51 -1.71 -4.09 -3.21
C GLY A 51 -1.08 -2.78 -3.69
N ALA A 52 -1.37 -1.67 -3.01
CA ALA A 52 -0.78 -0.37 -3.34
C ALA A 52 0.76 -0.36 -3.20
N LEU A 53 1.28 -0.96 -2.12
CA LEU A 53 2.73 -1.13 -1.94
C LEU A 53 3.36 -1.95 -3.06
N SER A 54 2.72 -3.03 -3.49
CA SER A 54 3.23 -3.89 -4.56
C SER A 54 3.37 -3.14 -5.88
N ILE A 55 2.37 -2.33 -6.25
CA ILE A 55 2.40 -1.47 -7.44
C ILE A 55 3.58 -0.51 -7.37
N VAL A 56 3.74 0.17 -6.23
CA VAL A 56 4.80 1.16 -6.02
C VAL A 56 6.19 0.52 -6.06
N PHE A 57 6.38 -0.65 -5.42
CA PHE A 57 7.64 -1.37 -5.47
C PHE A 57 8.00 -1.88 -6.87
N LEU A 58 6.99 -2.28 -7.65
CA LEU A 58 7.17 -2.67 -9.05
C LEU A 58 7.69 -1.48 -9.88
N ILE A 59 7.10 -0.29 -9.69
CA ILE A 59 7.58 0.94 -10.34
C ILE A 59 9.00 1.30 -9.87
N LEU A 60 9.30 1.18 -8.57
CA LEU A 60 10.62 1.46 -8.02
C LEU A 60 11.70 0.49 -8.51
N LEU A 61 11.35 -0.75 -8.90
CA LEU A 61 12.30 -1.66 -9.56
C LEU A 61 12.79 -1.10 -10.90
N ILE A 62 11.90 -0.46 -11.66
CA ILE A 62 12.21 0.19 -12.93
C ILE A 62 13.03 1.46 -12.68
N PHE A 63 12.68 2.25 -11.66
CA PHE A 63 13.32 3.51 -11.29
C PHE A 63 14.02 3.46 -9.91
N PRO A 64 15.08 2.65 -9.74
CA PRO A 64 15.69 2.42 -8.42
C PRO A 64 16.36 3.67 -7.84
N LYS A 65 16.72 4.65 -8.67
CA LYS A 65 17.31 5.93 -8.23
C LYS A 65 16.31 6.80 -7.46
N SER A 66 15.02 6.65 -7.74
CA SER A 66 13.93 7.39 -7.10
C SER A 66 13.59 6.86 -5.69
N SER A 67 14.14 5.70 -5.32
CA SER A 67 13.85 5.06 -4.03
C SER A 67 14.16 5.92 -2.82
N ASN A 68 15.20 6.77 -2.87
CA ASN A 68 15.56 7.60 -1.74
C ASN A 68 14.54 8.72 -1.49
N SER A 69 14.05 9.36 -2.57
CA SER A 69 13.00 10.39 -2.48
C SER A 69 11.68 9.79 -2.04
N TRP A 70 11.32 8.63 -2.59
CA TRP A 70 10.11 7.91 -2.19
C TRP A 70 10.14 7.48 -0.72
N LYS A 71 11.29 6.99 -0.21
CA LYS A 71 11.42 6.58 1.20
C LYS A 71 11.05 7.68 2.19
N ARG A 72 11.39 8.94 1.89
CA ARG A 72 11.05 10.08 2.75
C ARG A 72 9.53 10.29 2.87
N PHE A 73 8.81 10.11 1.76
CA PHE A 73 7.36 10.13 1.76
C PHE A 73 6.78 8.92 2.48
N ALA A 74 7.27 7.72 2.16
CA ALA A 74 6.82 6.47 2.77
C ALA A 74 7.01 6.46 4.29
N TRP A 75 8.07 7.08 4.80
CA TRP A 75 8.34 7.21 6.24
C TRP A 75 7.22 7.91 7.01
N TRP A 76 6.57 8.90 6.40
CA TRP A 76 5.46 9.63 7.02
C TRP A 76 4.11 9.00 6.71
N PHE A 77 3.91 8.57 5.47
CA PHE A 77 2.62 8.08 5.00
C PHE A 77 2.28 6.70 5.56
N ILE A 78 3.24 5.77 5.58
CA ILE A 78 2.98 4.37 5.97
C ILE A 78 2.52 4.27 7.44
N PRO A 79 3.18 4.91 8.43
CA PRO A 79 2.71 4.89 9.81
C PRO A 79 1.31 5.48 9.97
N MET A 80 1.02 6.59 9.27
CA MET A 80 -0.31 7.22 9.28
C MET A 80 -1.37 6.28 8.69
N ALA A 81 -1.06 5.62 7.57
CA ALA A 81 -1.97 4.66 6.94
C ALA A 81 -2.21 3.44 7.84
N ILE A 82 -1.17 2.91 8.51
CA ILE A 82 -1.32 1.80 9.47
C ILE A 82 -2.20 2.22 10.64
N LEU A 83 -1.98 3.41 11.20
CA LEU A 83 -2.79 3.91 12.31
C LEU A 83 -4.25 4.06 11.89
N LEU A 84 -4.50 4.59 10.69
CA LEU A 84 -5.84 4.70 10.13
C LEU A 84 -6.49 3.32 9.89
N PHE A 85 -5.78 2.37 9.28
CA PHE A 85 -6.29 1.03 9.00
C PHE A 85 -6.52 0.18 10.25
N THR A 86 -5.80 0.46 11.34
CA THR A 86 -5.95 -0.27 12.61
C THR A 86 -7.07 0.28 13.48
N THR A 87 -7.30 1.60 13.44
CA THR A 87 -8.25 2.29 14.32
C THR A 87 -9.61 2.55 13.67
N TYR A 88 -9.70 2.59 12.35
CA TYR A 88 -10.94 2.91 11.65
C TYR A 88 -11.94 1.75 11.74
N LYS A 89 -13.06 1.98 12.43
CA LYS A 89 -14.14 1.00 12.62
C LYS A 89 -15.44 1.35 11.88
N GLY A 90 -15.48 2.45 11.14
CA GLY A 90 -16.66 2.83 10.35
C GLY A 90 -17.96 2.92 11.17
N SER A 91 -17.91 3.49 12.38
CA SER A 91 -19.07 3.58 13.28
C SER A 91 -19.49 5.03 13.54
N GLY A 92 -20.46 5.53 12.78
CA GLY A 92 -21.11 6.83 12.99
C GLY A 92 -22.16 7.15 11.90
N TYR A 93 -23.06 8.11 12.14
CA TYR A 93 -24.09 8.51 11.17
C TYR A 93 -23.55 9.07 9.83
N PHE A 94 -22.27 9.45 9.79
CA PHE A 94 -21.52 9.92 8.61
C PHE A 94 -20.26 9.08 8.34
N SER A 95 -20.16 7.86 8.86
CA SER A 95 -18.99 7.02 8.58
C SER A 95 -19.03 6.47 7.18
N TRP A 96 -17.97 6.74 6.41
CA TRP A 96 -17.75 6.10 5.12
C TRP A 96 -17.44 4.62 5.35
N ASP A 97 -17.80 3.80 4.36
CA ASP A 97 -17.46 2.38 4.40
C ASP A 97 -15.93 2.22 4.54
N PRO A 98 -15.42 1.42 5.50
CA PRO A 98 -14.00 1.15 5.63
C PRO A 98 -13.34 0.74 4.31
N GLU A 99 -14.05 -0.01 3.45
CA GLU A 99 -13.54 -0.39 2.14
C GLU A 99 -13.21 0.84 1.28
N GLN A 100 -14.13 1.81 1.24
CA GLN A 100 -13.95 3.04 0.46
C GLN A 100 -12.77 3.85 1.00
N VAL A 101 -12.67 3.99 2.32
CA VAL A 101 -11.56 4.73 2.95
C VAL A 101 -10.22 4.07 2.61
N PHE A 102 -10.11 2.75 2.73
CA PHE A 102 -8.87 2.03 2.42
C PHE A 102 -8.51 2.16 0.95
N ARG A 103 -9.50 2.05 0.05
CA ARG A 103 -9.31 2.24 -1.38
C ARG A 103 -8.84 3.65 -1.73
N TRP A 104 -9.42 4.69 -1.13
CA TRP A 104 -9.02 6.08 -1.35
C TRP A 104 -7.61 6.36 -0.81
N VAL A 105 -7.30 5.91 0.40
CA VAL A 105 -5.97 6.09 1.02
C VAL A 105 -4.91 5.38 0.19
N SER A 106 -5.16 4.14 -0.23
CA SER A 106 -4.27 3.38 -1.11
C SER A 106 -4.14 3.99 -2.50
N GLY A 107 -5.22 4.51 -3.09
CA GLY A 107 -5.18 5.21 -4.37
C GLY A 107 -4.34 6.48 -4.29
N LEU A 108 -4.54 7.29 -3.26
CA LEU A 108 -3.78 8.50 -3.00
C LEU A 108 -2.30 8.20 -2.77
N TYR A 109 -2.00 7.11 -2.06
CA TYR A 109 -0.63 6.63 -1.88
C TYR A 109 0.07 6.31 -3.20
N VAL A 110 -0.59 5.57 -4.09
CA VAL A 110 -0.03 5.22 -5.41
C VAL A 110 0.18 6.48 -6.24
N LEU A 111 -0.81 7.37 -6.27
CA LEU A 111 -0.76 8.61 -7.03
C LEU A 111 0.40 9.52 -6.59
N VAL A 112 0.53 9.77 -5.28
CA VAL A 112 1.61 10.59 -4.75
C VAL A 112 2.98 9.92 -4.96
N SER A 113 3.05 8.60 -4.79
CA SER A 113 4.28 7.83 -5.07
C SER A 113 4.70 7.97 -6.53
N LEU A 114 3.76 7.88 -7.48
CA LEU A 114 4.01 8.06 -8.90
C LEU A 114 4.56 9.46 -9.21
N ILE A 115 3.96 10.51 -8.65
CA ILE A 115 4.44 11.90 -8.83
C ILE A 115 5.89 12.04 -8.35
N ILE A 116 6.21 11.52 -7.16
CA ILE A 116 7.56 11.59 -6.58
C ILE A 116 8.57 10.83 -7.46
N ILE A 117 8.20 9.63 -7.93
CA ILE A 117 9.06 8.81 -8.79
C ILE A 117 9.28 9.52 -10.14
N ALA A 118 8.23 10.06 -10.75
CA ALA A 118 8.33 10.78 -12.02
C ALA A 118 9.22 12.03 -11.90
N GLN A 119 9.00 12.88 -10.90
CA GLN A 119 9.81 14.08 -10.67
C GLN A 119 11.29 13.77 -10.44
N SER A 120 11.57 12.73 -9.66
CA SER A 120 12.95 12.31 -9.39
C SER A 120 13.62 11.64 -10.60
N ALA A 121 12.88 10.89 -11.41
CA ALA A 121 13.37 10.33 -12.65
C ALA A 121 13.73 11.41 -13.67
N ILE A 122 12.91 12.47 -13.79
CA ILE A 122 13.16 13.62 -14.66
C ILE A 122 14.41 14.38 -14.20
N ARG A 123 14.52 14.74 -12.90
CA ARG A 123 15.71 15.42 -12.36
C ARG A 123 16.99 14.60 -12.53
N GLY A 124 16.91 13.28 -12.34
CA GLY A 124 18.05 12.38 -12.52
C GLY A 124 18.48 12.20 -13.98
N ARG A 125 17.63 12.53 -14.97
CA ARG A 125 18.00 12.63 -16.38
C ARG A 125 18.70 13.95 -16.69
N ILE A 126 18.21 15.06 -16.13
CA ILE A 126 18.76 16.40 -16.36
C ILE A 126 20.18 16.52 -15.79
N GLN A 127 20.47 15.93 -14.63
CA GLN A 127 21.83 15.92 -14.04
C GLN A 127 22.85 15.03 -14.80
N LYS A 128 22.41 14.24 -15.78
CA LYS A 128 23.26 13.34 -16.56
C LYS A 128 23.55 13.88 -17.97
N SER A 129 22.92 14.98 -18.36
CA SER A 129 23.17 15.71 -19.62
C SER A 129 24.09 16.89 -19.36
#